data_AF-A0A7W5L2E8-F1
#
_entry.id   AF-A0A7W5L2E8-F1
#
_cell.length_a   1.000
_cell.length_b   1.000
_cell.length_c   1.000
_cell.angle_alpha   90.00
_cell.angle_beta   90.00
_cell.angle_gamma   90.00
#
_symmetry.space_group_name_H-M   'P 1'
#
loop_
_entity.id
_entity.type
_entity.pdbx_description
1 polymer ?
#
loop_
_entity_poly.entity_id
_entity_poly.type
_entity_poly.pdbx_seq_one_letter_code
_entity_poly.pdbx_strand_id
1 'polypeptide(L)' 'MVSTLYPNPASHTNRLHTYLATGAEPRYQQRLDAGEEGLTVHALPIAEVLDGLQAGLIGQALHVSSILLALRVAGRLR' A
#
# COMPACT_ATOMS: atom_id res chain seq x y z
N MET A 1 10.32 -7.96 -5.23
CA MET A 1 8.89 -8.35 -5.17
C MET A 1 8.60 -8.88 -3.76
N VAL A 2 7.48 -8.50 -3.17
CA VAL A 2 7.08 -8.87 -1.79
C VAL A 2 6.05 -10.00 -1.80
N SER A 3 4.99 -9.88 -2.59
CA SER A 3 3.91 -10.88 -2.63
C SER A 3 3.09 -10.81 -3.92
N THR A 4 2.37 -11.89 -4.24
CA THR A 4 1.24 -11.88 -5.17
C THR A 4 0.00 -12.35 -4.41
N LEU A 5 -1.06 -11.53 -4.41
CA LEU A 5 -2.33 -11.85 -3.76
C LEU A 5 -3.49 -11.73 -4.74
N TYR A 6 -4.61 -12.36 -4.39
CA TYR A 6 -5.83 -12.38 -5.19
C TYR A 6 -6.94 -11.67 -4.40
N PRO A 7 -7.59 -10.63 -4.94
CA PRO A 7 -8.65 -9.92 -4.25
C PRO A 7 -9.87 -10.81 -3.97
N ASN A 8 -10.22 -11.65 -4.94
CA ASN A 8 -11.38 -12.53 -4.86
C ASN A 8 -11.15 -13.81 -5.66
N PRO A 9 -10.33 -14.75 -5.16
CA PRO A 9 -9.92 -15.94 -5.92
C PRO A 9 -11.06 -16.92 -6.21
N ALA A 10 -12.21 -16.79 -5.52
CA ALA A 10 -13.35 -17.67 -5.72
C ALA A 10 -14.09 -17.39 -7.04
N SER A 11 -14.08 -16.15 -7.51
CA SER A 11 -14.82 -15.75 -8.73
C SER A 11 -14.03 -14.90 -9.71
N HIS A 12 -12.82 -14.48 -9.36
CA HIS A 12 -11.98 -13.63 -10.19
C HIS A 12 -10.54 -14.12 -10.23
N THR A 13 -9.86 -13.85 -11.34
CA THR A 13 -8.45 -14.23 -11.55
C THR A 13 -7.49 -13.04 -11.43
N ASN A 14 -7.98 -11.88 -10.98
CA ASN A 14 -7.16 -10.68 -10.80
C ASN A 14 -6.04 -10.95 -9.79
N ARG A 15 -4.85 -10.43 -10.10
CA ARG A 15 -3.65 -10.55 -9.28
C ARG A 15 -3.16 -9.16 -8.91
N LEU A 16 -2.78 -9.00 -7.66
CA LEU A 16 -2.05 -7.83 -7.18
C LEU A 16 -0.63 -8.27 -6.82
N HIS A 17 0.35 -7.64 -7.45
CA HIS A 17 1.77 -7.87 -7.17
C HIS A 17 2.31 -6.71 -6.35
N THR A 18 2.78 -6.99 -5.14
CA THR A 18 3.30 -5.99 -4.22
C THR A 18 4.81 -5.87 -4.38
N TYR A 19 5.30 -4.64 -4.49
CA TYR A 19 6.72 -4.30 -4.48
C TYR A 19 6.98 -3.23 -3.42
N LEU A 20 8.13 -3.31 -2.77
CA LEU A 20 8.59 -2.29 -1.83
C LEU A 20 9.65 -1.45 -2.53
N ALA A 21 9.34 -0.18 -2.76
CA ALA A 21 10.32 0.81 -3.21
C ALA A 21 11.00 1.44 -1.98
N THR A 22 12.32 1.56 -2.03
CA THR A 22 13.14 2.16 -0.98
C THR A 22 13.92 3.33 -1.53
N GLY A 23 14.15 4.37 -0.71
CA GLY A 23 14.85 5.58 -1.15
C GLY A 23 14.03 6.45 -2.10
N ALA A 24 12.69 6.43 -1.96
CA ALA A 24 11.80 7.29 -2.72
C ALA A 24 11.93 8.74 -2.23
N GLU A 25 12.09 9.67 -3.17
CA GLU A 25 12.19 11.11 -2.91
C GLU A 25 11.23 11.86 -3.85
N PRO A 26 10.56 12.94 -3.39
CA PRO A 26 9.71 13.76 -4.25
C PRO A 26 10.58 14.58 -5.20
N ARG A 27 10.67 14.16 -6.47
CA ARG A 27 11.49 14.84 -7.50
C ARG A 27 10.71 15.75 -8.43
N TYR A 28 9.40 15.55 -8.57
CA TYR A 28 8.56 16.26 -9.52
C TYR A 28 7.21 16.60 -8.90
N GLN A 29 6.55 17.62 -9.44
CA GLN A 29 5.14 17.87 -9.13
C GLN A 29 4.28 16.75 -9.71
N GLN A 30 3.21 16.40 -8.98
CA GLN A 30 2.26 15.40 -9.40
C GLN A 30 1.55 15.85 -10.68
N ARG A 31 1.43 14.93 -11.64
CA ARG A 31 0.62 15.11 -12.85
C ARG A 31 -0.37 13.95 -12.89
N LEU A 32 -1.64 14.28 -12.69
CA LEU A 32 -2.75 13.32 -12.63
C LEU A 32 -3.31 13.08 -14.02
N ASP A 33 -3.72 11.84 -14.29
CA ASP A 33 -4.48 11.51 -15.48
C ASP A 33 -5.99 11.80 -15.25
N ALA A 34 -6.76 11.83 -16.34
CA ALA A 34 -8.20 12.04 -16.27
C ALA A 34 -8.87 10.93 -15.44
N GLY A 35 -9.67 11.29 -14.45
CA GLY A 35 -10.28 10.35 -13.50
C GLY A 35 -9.47 10.09 -12.23
N GLU A 36 -8.28 10.70 -12.08
CA GLU A 36 -7.48 10.65 -10.85
C GLU A 36 -7.59 11.93 -10.01
N GLU A 37 -8.56 12.80 -10.30
CA GLU A 37 -8.72 14.09 -9.63
C GLU A 37 -8.85 13.91 -8.10
N GLY A 38 -8.03 14.64 -7.34
CA GLY A 38 -8.01 14.58 -5.88
C GLY A 38 -7.08 13.54 -5.27
N LEU A 39 -6.33 12.76 -6.07
CA LEU A 39 -5.32 11.85 -5.55
C LEU A 39 -4.13 12.63 -4.95
N THR A 40 -3.82 12.40 -3.68
CA THR A 40 -2.74 13.07 -2.94
C THR A 40 -1.76 12.06 -2.33
N VAL A 41 -0.51 12.50 -2.09
CA VAL A 41 0.49 11.70 -1.37
C VAL A 41 0.56 12.13 0.08
N HIS A 42 0.37 11.18 1.00
CA HIS A 42 0.51 11.39 2.44
C HIS A 42 1.71 10.58 2.96
N ALA A 43 2.72 11.27 3.48
CA ALA A 43 3.81 10.62 4.20
C ALA A 43 3.43 10.49 5.66
N LEU A 44 3.24 9.25 6.13
CA LEU A 44 2.83 8.95 7.49
C LEU A 44 3.92 8.16 8.25
N PRO A 45 4.08 8.38 9.56
CA PRO A 45 4.89 7.51 10.41
C PRO A 45 4.37 6.07 10.38
N ILE A 46 5.28 5.09 10.38
CA ILE A 46 4.91 3.66 10.39
C ILE A 46 4.01 3.32 11.58
N ALA A 47 4.30 3.89 12.76
CA ALA A 47 3.51 3.65 13.97
C ALA A 47 2.06 4.12 13.80
N GLU A 48 1.85 5.34 13.28
CA GLU A 48 0.52 5.89 13.04
C GLU A 48 -0.29 5.04 12.06
N VAL A 49 0.37 4.57 10.98
CA VAL A 49 -0.27 3.65 10.04
C VAL A 49 -0.72 2.39 10.76
N LEU A 50 0.18 1.72 11.50
CA LEU A 50 -0.12 0.46 12.19
C LEU A 50 -1.24 0.60 13.22
N ASP A 51 -1.20 1.65 14.04
CA ASP A 51 -2.23 1.94 15.05
C ASP A 51 -3.58 2.24 14.39
N GLY A 52 -3.57 2.91 13.24
CA GLY A 52 -4.78 3.26 12.49
C GLY A 52 -5.40 2.12 11.69
N LEU A 53 -4.68 1.04 11.40
CA LEU A 53 -5.19 -0.06 10.55
C LEU A 53 -6.48 -0.68 11.12
N GLN A 54 -6.51 -0.95 12.43
CA GLN A 54 -7.69 -1.55 13.08
C GLN A 54 -8.88 -0.59 13.10
N ALA A 55 -8.63 0.72 13.15
CA ALA A 55 -9.66 1.76 13.09
C ALA A 55 -10.18 2.02 11.67
N GLY A 56 -9.64 1.33 10.65
CA GLY A 56 -10.07 1.50 9.27
C GLY A 56 -9.43 2.67 8.54
N LEU A 57 -8.27 3.17 9.01
CA LEU A 57 -7.48 4.21 8.30
C LEU A 57 -7.28 3.83 6.82
N ILE A 58 -7.11 2.53 6.54
CA ILE A 58 -7.09 1.97 5.20
C ILE A 58 -8.06 0.79 5.14
N GLY A 59 -9.23 1.00 4.51
CA GLY A 59 -10.31 0.00 4.47
C GLY A 59 -10.15 -1.12 3.43
N GLN A 60 -9.14 -1.06 2.55
CA GLN A 60 -8.95 -2.04 1.49
C GLN A 60 -7.99 -3.16 1.94
N ALA A 61 -8.48 -4.39 2.00
CA ALA A 61 -7.78 -5.53 2.63
C ALA A 61 -6.41 -5.88 1.98
N LEU A 62 -6.26 -5.69 0.66
CA LEU A 62 -4.99 -5.95 -0.02
C LEU A 62 -3.95 -4.85 0.22
N HIS A 63 -4.36 -3.61 0.43
CA HIS A 63 -3.47 -2.54 0.88
C HIS A 63 -2.96 -2.85 2.30
N VAL A 64 -3.84 -3.23 3.21
CA VAL A 64 -3.47 -3.67 4.56
C VAL A 64 -2.47 -4.84 4.50
N SER A 65 -2.78 -5.88 3.73
CA SER A 65 -1.89 -7.04 3.55
C SER A 65 -0.55 -6.64 2.94
N SER A 66 -0.55 -5.78 1.92
CA SER A 66 0.65 -5.29 1.25
C SER A 66 1.56 -4.50 2.19
N ILE A 67 0.98 -3.60 3.00
CA ILE A 67 1.71 -2.79 3.98
C ILE A 67 2.37 -3.70 5.02
N LEU A 68 1.62 -4.62 5.63
CA LEU A 68 2.15 -5.51 6.68
C LEU A 68 3.28 -6.42 6.15
N LEU A 69 3.10 -7.00 4.95
CA LEU A 69 4.12 -7.84 4.33
C LEU A 69 5.37 -7.03 3.93
N ALA A 70 5.19 -5.83 3.39
CA ALA A 70 6.29 -4.95 3.03
C ALA A 70 7.08 -4.49 4.27
N LEU A 71 6.40 -4.15 5.37
CA LEU A 71 7.03 -3.79 6.64
C LEU A 71 7.80 -4.97 7.26
N ARG A 72 7.28 -6.20 7.15
CA ARG A 72 8.03 -7.40 7.56
C ARG A 72 9.31 -7.57 6.75
N VAL A 73 9.24 -7.46 5.42
CA VAL A 73 10.43 -7.52 4.55
C VAL A 73 11.43 -6.40 4.87
N ALA A 74 10.95 -5.22 5.24
CA ALA A 74 11.78 -4.08 5.65
C ALA A 74 12.38 -4.23 7.08
N GLY A 75 12.05 -5.30 7.81
CA GLY A 75 12.46 -5.48 9.21
C GLY A 75 11.85 -4.45 10.16
N ARG A 76 10.65 -3.96 9.85
CA ARG A 76 9.89 -2.96 10.62
C ARG A 76 8.67 -3.56 11.33
N LEU A 77 8.33 -4.81 11.04
CA LEU A 77 7.28 -5.58 11.70
C LEU A 77 7.83 -6.99 11.99
N ARG A 78 7.69 -7.48 13.22
CA ARG A 78 8.11 -8.81 13.66
C ARG A 78 6.90 -9.74 13.65
#